data_AF-A0A2G3LIX7-F1
#
_entry.id   AF-A0A2G3LIX7-F1
#
_cell.length_a   1.000
_cell.length_b   1.000
_cell.length_c   1.000
_cell.angle_alpha   90.00
_cell.angle_beta   90.00
_cell.angle_gamma   90.00
#
_symmetry.space_group_name_H-M   'P 1'
#
loop_
_entity.id
_entity.type
_entity.pdbx_description
1 polymer ?
#
loop_
_entity_poly.entity_id
_entity_poly.type
_entity_poly.pdbx_seq_one_letter_code
_entity_poly.pdbx_strand_id
1 'polypeptide(L)'
;MGNAIALDEKQTTEIADKLAQASNQVLELRIALTDRTPPTPAAVLHDLKQYESHLDQMVSFFRAHGIYLINKGAQQALANVNTAIEQGRKTVADIEHTHAAVKAAAGLLDLAAALLSRNPLAIAEAANSLRT
;
A
#
# COMPACT_ATOMS: atom_id res chain seq x y z
N MET A 1 1.44 29.37 -17.07
CA MET A 1 1.92 27.97 -16.99
C MET A 1 0.81 27.19 -16.30
N GLY A 2 0.07 26.37 -17.06
CA GLY A 2 -1.18 25.77 -16.59
C GLY A 2 -0.93 24.77 -15.46
N ASN A 3 -1.76 24.83 -14.41
CA ASN A 3 -1.83 23.82 -13.37
C ASN A 3 -2.16 22.47 -14.04
N ALA A 4 -1.14 21.63 -14.24
CA ALA A 4 -1.35 20.24 -14.62
C ALA A 4 -2.08 19.57 -13.45
N ILE A 5 -3.37 19.30 -13.62
CA ILE A 5 -4.16 18.53 -12.66
C ILE A 5 -3.56 17.12 -12.68
N ALA A 6 -2.74 16.80 -11.68
CA ALA A 6 -2.23 15.44 -11.49
C ALA A 6 -3.42 14.54 -11.14
N LEU A 7 -3.71 13.57 -12.00
CA LEU A 7 -4.78 12.61 -11.78
C LEU A 7 -4.30 11.53 -10.81
N ASP A 8 -5.15 11.16 -9.85
CA ASP A 8 -4.91 10.00 -9.00
C ASP A 8 -5.34 8.67 -9.69
N GLU A 9 -5.06 7.53 -9.05
CA GLU A 9 -5.41 6.20 -9.57
C GLU A 9 -6.90 6.09 -9.93
N LYS A 10 -7.75 6.53 -9.01
CA LYS A 10 -9.21 6.39 -9.13
C LYS A 10 -9.71 7.24 -10.28
N GLN A 11 -9.28 8.49 -10.37
CA GLN A 11 -9.62 9.42 -11.44
C GLN A 11 -9.15 8.89 -12.81
N THR A 12 -7.94 8.33 -12.86
CA THR A 12 -7.37 7.75 -14.08
C THR A 12 -8.19 6.56 -14.57
N THR A 13 -8.62 5.69 -13.65
CA THR A 13 -9.46 4.52 -13.98
C THR A 13 -10.87 4.94 -14.40
N GLU A 14 -11.49 5.89 -13.69
CA GLU A 14 -12.81 6.43 -14.06
C GLU A 14 -12.82 7.09 -15.46
N ILE A 15 -11.73 7.79 -15.83
CA ILE A 15 -11.58 8.34 -17.18
C ILE A 15 -11.50 7.22 -18.21
N ALA A 16 -10.70 6.18 -17.96
CA ALA A 16 -10.62 5.03 -18.86
C ALA A 16 -11.99 4.36 -19.07
N ASP A 17 -12.78 4.20 -18.01
CA ASP A 17 -14.10 3.57 -18.10
C ASP A 17 -15.10 4.43 -18.90
N LYS A 18 -15.09 5.75 -18.68
CA LYS A 18 -15.92 6.69 -19.47
C LYS A 18 -15.54 6.69 -20.95
N LEU A 19 -14.23 6.63 -21.26
CA LEU A 19 -13.75 6.54 -22.64
C LEU A 19 -14.14 5.21 -23.28
N ALA A 20 -14.10 4.10 -22.53
CA ALA A 20 -14.55 2.80 -23.02
C ALA A 20 -16.06 2.79 -23.29
N GLN A 21 -16.85 3.41 -22.41
CA GLN A 21 -18.29 3.58 -22.62
C GLN A 21 -18.57 4.41 -23.88
N ALA A 22 -17.84 5.52 -24.09
CA ALA A 22 -17.98 6.34 -25.29
C ALA A 22 -17.57 5.57 -26.56
N SER A 23 -16.49 4.78 -26.51
CA SER A 23 -16.06 3.93 -27.63
C SER A 23 -17.16 2.93 -28.02
N ASN A 24 -17.76 2.27 -27.03
CA ASN A 24 -18.89 1.36 -27.25
C ASN A 24 -20.12 2.06 -27.86
N GLN A 25 -20.44 3.28 -27.41
CA GLN A 25 -21.55 4.06 -28.01
C GLN A 25 -21.28 4.41 -29.47
N VAL A 26 -20.04 4.74 -29.82
CA VAL A 26 -19.63 5.01 -31.22
C VAL A 26 -19.71 3.73 -32.06
N LEU A 27 -19.30 2.59 -31.49
CA LEU A 27 -19.44 1.28 -32.13
C LEU A 27 -20.91 0.93 -32.40
N GLU A 28 -21.78 1.07 -31.40
CA GLU A 28 -23.23 0.84 -31.53
C GLU A 28 -23.85 1.73 -32.60
N LEU A 29 -23.49 3.02 -32.61
CA LEU A 29 -23.94 3.97 -33.64
C LEU A 29 -23.47 3.53 -35.03
N ARG A 30 -22.20 3.12 -35.17
CA ARG A 30 -21.66 2.66 -36.46
C ARG A 30 -22.39 1.42 -36.95
N ILE A 31 -22.69 0.46 -36.08
CA ILE A 31 -23.48 -0.74 -36.42
C ILE A 31 -24.87 -0.32 -36.90
N ALA A 32 -25.57 0.52 -36.13
CA ALA A 32 -26.91 0.99 -36.48
C ALA A 32 -26.96 1.76 -37.82
N LEU A 33 -25.90 2.51 -38.13
CA LEU A 33 -25.78 3.25 -39.39
C LEU A 33 -25.38 2.37 -40.58
N THR A 34 -24.74 1.23 -40.34
CA THR A 34 -24.33 0.30 -41.40
C THR A 34 -25.57 -0.34 -42.07
N ASP A 35 -26.56 -0.71 -41.27
CA ASP A 35 -27.77 -1.40 -41.75
C ASP A 35 -28.91 -0.43 -42.16
N ARG A 36 -28.63 0.87 -42.20
CA ARG A 36 -29.64 1.90 -42.50
C ARG A 36 -30.01 1.92 -43.98
N THR A 37 -31.28 2.18 -44.27
CA THR A 37 -31.77 2.50 -45.61
C THR A 37 -32.32 3.94 -45.65
N PRO A 38 -31.85 4.81 -46.56
CA PRO A 38 -30.76 4.59 -47.53
C PRO A 38 -29.40 4.38 -46.83
N PRO A 39 -28.44 3.72 -47.51
CA PRO A 39 -27.15 3.36 -46.92
C PRO A 39 -26.37 4.60 -46.49
N THR A 40 -25.77 4.53 -45.29
CA THR A 40 -24.89 5.58 -44.78
C THR A 40 -23.62 5.66 -45.65
N PRO A 41 -23.13 6.87 -45.99
CA PRO A 41 -21.90 7.01 -46.76
C PRO A 41 -20.69 6.34 -46.09
N ALA A 42 -19.88 5.65 -46.89
CA ALA A 42 -18.70 4.91 -46.39
C ALA A 42 -17.70 5.80 -45.64
N ALA A 43 -17.56 7.07 -46.03
CA ALA A 43 -16.71 8.05 -45.34
C ALA A 43 -17.15 8.25 -43.87
N VAL A 44 -18.45 8.33 -43.62
CA VAL A 44 -18.98 8.51 -42.26
C VAL A 44 -18.71 7.28 -41.39
N LEU A 45 -18.90 6.08 -41.95
CA LEU A 45 -18.60 4.82 -41.24
C LEU A 45 -17.10 4.67 -40.95
N HIS A 46 -16.25 5.14 -41.85
CA HIS A 46 -14.80 5.17 -41.67
C HIS A 46 -14.39 6.15 -40.57
N ASP A 47 -14.95 7.36 -40.54
CA ASP A 47 -14.65 8.35 -39.51
C ASP A 47 -15.06 7.84 -38.12
N LEU A 48 -16.24 7.22 -37.99
CA LEU A 48 -16.67 6.59 -36.74
C LEU A 48 -15.71 5.49 -36.27
N LYS A 49 -15.18 4.69 -37.20
CA LYS A 49 -14.15 3.68 -36.88
C LYS A 49 -12.85 4.32 -36.38
N GLN A 50 -12.45 5.45 -36.94
CA GLN A 50 -11.26 6.17 -36.49
C GLN A 50 -11.47 6.76 -35.09
N TYR A 51 -12.66 7.29 -34.79
CA TYR A 51 -13.01 7.76 -33.46
C TYR A 51 -12.99 6.64 -32.41
N GLU A 52 -13.61 5.48 -32.71
CA GLU A 52 -13.54 4.27 -31.88
C GLU A 52 -12.08 3.89 -31.59
N SER A 53 -11.25 3.77 -32.63
CA SER A 53 -9.84 3.41 -32.50
C SER A 53 -9.04 4.40 -31.63
N HIS A 54 -9.34 5.70 -31.74
CA HIS A 54 -8.70 6.73 -30.94
C HIS A 54 -9.13 6.65 -29.47
N LEU A 55 -10.42 6.44 -29.21
CA LEU A 55 -10.93 6.26 -27.85
C LEU A 55 -10.30 5.02 -27.19
N ASP A 56 -10.19 3.90 -27.91
CA ASP A 56 -9.56 2.68 -27.40
C ASP A 56 -8.07 2.87 -27.07
N GLN A 57 -7.34 3.66 -27.87
CA GLN A 57 -5.97 4.05 -27.56
C GLN A 57 -5.89 4.86 -26.27
N MET A 58 -6.80 5.81 -26.07
CA MET A 58 -6.85 6.60 -24.84
C MET A 58 -7.23 5.75 -23.63
N VAL A 59 -8.19 4.82 -23.76
CA VAL A 59 -8.51 3.83 -22.70
C VAL A 59 -7.25 3.07 -22.29
N SER A 60 -6.50 2.56 -23.26
CA SER A 60 -5.26 1.81 -23.02
C SER A 60 -4.21 2.67 -22.29
N PHE A 61 -4.06 3.92 -22.71
CA PHE A 61 -3.16 4.88 -22.06
C PHE A 61 -3.55 5.15 -20.61
N PHE A 62 -4.81 5.48 -20.33
CA PHE A 62 -5.26 5.76 -18.97
C PHE A 62 -5.17 4.52 -18.08
N ARG A 63 -5.53 3.32 -18.56
CA ARG A 63 -5.35 2.08 -17.79
C ARG A 63 -3.88 1.81 -17.45
N ALA A 64 -2.97 1.98 -18.41
CA ALA A 64 -1.53 1.82 -18.16
C ALA A 64 -1.02 2.83 -17.12
N HIS A 65 -1.50 4.08 -17.18
CA HIS A 65 -1.15 5.10 -16.21
C HIS A 65 -1.70 4.78 -14.81
N GLY A 66 -2.93 4.27 -14.70
CA GLY A 66 -3.53 3.83 -13.43
C GLY A 66 -2.70 2.71 -12.79
N ILE A 67 -2.30 1.70 -13.56
CA ILE A 67 -1.41 0.62 -13.11
C ILE A 67 -0.07 1.16 -12.59
N TYR A 68 0.50 2.15 -13.27
CA TYR A 68 1.73 2.80 -12.83
C TYR A 68 1.55 3.50 -11.47
N LEU A 69 0.45 4.22 -11.27
CA LEU A 69 0.14 4.90 -10.01
C LEU A 69 -0.08 3.89 -8.86
N ILE A 70 -0.78 2.78 -9.12
CA ILE A 70 -0.95 1.66 -8.17
C ILE A 70 0.41 1.11 -7.73
N ASN A 71 1.29 0.81 -8.68
CA ASN A 71 2.62 0.28 -8.39
C ASN A 71 3.44 1.24 -7.52
N LYS A 72 3.39 2.54 -7.81
CA LYS A 72 4.08 3.56 -7.00
C LYS A 72 3.52 3.62 -5.57
N GLY A 73 2.19 3.60 -5.42
CA GLY A 73 1.53 3.58 -4.11
C GLY A 73 1.89 2.33 -3.31
N ALA A 74 1.89 1.16 -3.95
CA ALA A 74 2.25 -0.11 -3.32
C ALA A 74 3.71 -0.14 -2.82
N GLN A 75 4.65 0.40 -3.59
CA GLN A 75 6.04 0.52 -3.16
C GLN A 75 6.19 1.43 -1.93
N GLN A 76 5.46 2.55 -1.90
CA GLN A 76 5.47 3.46 -0.75
C GLN A 76 4.84 2.82 0.49
N ALA A 77 3.74 2.08 0.33
CA ALA A 77 3.12 1.34 1.41
C ALA A 77 4.07 0.26 1.99
N LEU A 78 4.77 -0.47 1.14
CA LEU A 78 5.79 -1.44 1.56
C LEU A 78 6.92 -0.79 2.35
N ALA A 79 7.41 0.39 1.91
CA ALA A 79 8.44 1.13 2.64
C ALA A 79 7.96 1.56 4.04
N ASN A 80 6.71 2.03 4.14
CA ASN A 80 6.09 2.41 5.42
C ASN A 80 5.94 1.21 6.36
N VAL A 81 5.49 0.06 5.85
CA VAL A 81 5.37 -1.19 6.63
C VAL A 81 6.73 -1.65 7.14
N ASN A 82 7.77 -1.64 6.29
CA ASN A 82 9.12 -2.01 6.71
C ASN A 82 9.64 -1.08 7.82
N THR A 83 9.36 0.21 7.72
CA THR A 83 9.72 1.19 8.76
C THR A 83 9.00 0.89 10.08
N ALA A 84 7.70 0.58 10.02
CA ALA A 84 6.91 0.23 11.20
C ALA A 84 7.38 -1.08 11.86
N ILE A 85 7.75 -2.09 11.05
CA ILE A 85 8.34 -3.35 11.56
C ILE A 85 9.65 -3.09 12.29
N GLU A 86 10.52 -2.26 11.71
CA GLU A 86 11.82 -1.94 12.32
C GLU A 86 11.66 -1.17 13.63
N GLN A 87 10.72 -0.21 13.67
CA GLN A 87 10.35 0.50 14.89
C GLN A 87 9.82 -0.47 15.96
N GLY A 88 8.95 -1.40 15.56
CA GLY A 88 8.41 -2.43 16.46
C GLY A 88 9.48 -3.34 17.03
N ARG A 89 10.45 -3.78 16.21
CA ARG A 89 11.61 -4.55 16.67
C ARG A 89 12.41 -3.80 17.73
N LYS A 90 12.66 -2.51 17.50
CA LYS A 90 13.37 -1.67 18.48
C LYS A 90 12.61 -1.59 19.80
N THR A 91 11.30 -1.38 19.75
CA THR A 91 10.46 -1.35 20.97
C THR A 91 10.49 -2.68 21.73
N VAL A 92 10.46 -3.83 21.04
CA VAL A 92 10.58 -5.14 21.69
C VAL A 92 11.93 -5.28 22.39
N ALA A 93 13.02 -4.88 21.73
CA ALA A 93 14.35 -4.90 22.34
C ALA A 93 14.43 -4.01 23.60
N ASP A 94 13.83 -2.81 23.56
CA ASP A 94 13.77 -1.90 24.71
C ASP A 94 12.98 -2.53 25.88
N ILE A 95 11.90 -3.26 25.58
CA ILE A 95 11.12 -4.00 26.59
C ILE A 95 11.96 -5.13 27.20
N GLU A 96 12.68 -5.91 26.40
CA GLU A 96 13.57 -6.97 26.88
C GLU A 96 14.66 -6.42 27.80
N HIS A 97 15.28 -5.31 27.41
CA HIS A 97 16.27 -4.61 28.25
C HIS A 97 15.64 -4.10 29.55
N THR A 98 14.45 -3.52 29.49
CA THR A 98 13.72 -3.04 30.68
C THR A 98 13.37 -4.21 31.61
N HIS A 99 12.89 -5.32 31.06
CA HIS A 99 12.59 -6.52 31.83
C HIS A 99 13.85 -7.09 32.51
N ALA A 100 14.98 -7.13 31.81
CA ALA A 100 16.26 -7.53 32.40
C ALA A 100 16.68 -6.59 33.55
N ALA A 101 16.50 -5.27 33.39
CA ALA A 101 16.79 -4.30 34.45
C ALA A 101 15.90 -4.48 35.68
N VAL A 102 14.60 -4.73 35.48
CA VAL A 102 13.66 -5.02 36.57
C VAL A 102 14.02 -6.31 37.30
N LYS A 103 14.38 -7.37 36.56
CA LYS A 103 14.84 -8.63 37.15
C LYS A 103 16.11 -8.44 37.99
N ALA A 104 17.06 -7.65 37.51
CA ALA A 104 18.27 -7.32 38.27
C ALA A 104 17.94 -6.53 39.56
N ALA A 105 17.05 -5.55 39.49
CA ALA A 105 16.61 -4.80 40.67
C ALA A 105 15.90 -5.69 41.71
N ALA A 106 15.05 -6.62 41.26
CA ALA A 106 14.41 -7.59 42.15
C ALA A 106 15.45 -8.49 42.84
N GLY A 107 16.42 -9.03 42.09
CA GLY A 107 17.50 -9.84 42.66
C GLY A 107 18.34 -9.09 43.70
N LEU A 108 18.56 -7.78 43.52
CA LEU A 108 19.25 -6.94 44.50
C LEU A 108 18.45 -6.77 45.80
N LEU A 109 17.12 -6.64 45.69
CA LEU A 109 16.23 -6.59 46.86
C LEU A 109 16.21 -7.92 47.63
N ASP A 110 16.16 -9.05 46.92
CA ASP A 110 16.23 -10.38 47.52
C ASP A 110 17.56 -10.60 48.25
N LEU A 111 18.67 -10.16 47.67
CA LEU A 111 19.99 -10.22 48.32
C LEU A 111 20.03 -9.35 49.58
N ALA A 112 19.46 -8.15 49.56
CA ALA A 112 19.38 -7.28 50.73
C ALA A 112 18.54 -7.92 51.86
N ALA A 113 17.44 -8.57 51.53
CA ALA A 113 16.61 -9.30 52.49
C ALA A 113 17.34 -10.53 53.08
N ALA A 114 18.09 -11.26 52.26
CA ALA A 114 18.92 -12.39 52.70
C ALA A 114 20.04 -11.94 53.67
N LEU A 115 20.66 -10.79 53.39
CA LEU A 115 21.67 -10.19 54.27
C LEU A 115 21.07 -9.75 55.61
N LEU A 116 19.91 -9.11 55.61
CA LEU A 116 19.20 -8.69 56.82
C LEU A 116 18.77 -9.88 57.69
N SER A 117 18.35 -10.98 57.07
CA SER A 117 17.95 -12.20 57.77
C SER A 117 19.13 -13.05 58.28
N ARG A 118 20.38 -12.66 57.96
CA ARG A 118 21.62 -13.36 58.33
C ARG A 118 21.62 -14.85 57.94
N ASN A 119 20.94 -15.20 56.86
CA ASN A 119 20.88 -16.58 56.37
C ASN A 119 21.93 -16.80 55.27
N PRO A 120 23.05 -17.47 55.56
CA PRO A 120 24.15 -17.64 54.60
C PRO A 120 23.78 -18.46 53.35
N LEU A 121 22.84 -19.39 53.46
CA LEU A 121 22.33 -20.16 52.31
C LEU A 121 21.50 -19.26 51.37
N ALA A 122 20.59 -18.46 51.94
CA ALA A 122 19.77 -17.52 51.18
C ALA A 122 20.61 -16.43 50.49
N ILE A 123 21.72 -16.00 51.12
CA ILE A 123 22.67 -15.05 50.53
C ILE A 123 23.36 -15.68 49.30
N ALA A 124 23.78 -16.94 49.38
CA ALA A 124 24.43 -17.63 48.27
C ALA A 124 23.47 -17.83 47.08
N GLU A 125 22.21 -18.17 47.35
CA GLU A 125 21.18 -18.32 46.32
C GLU A 125 20.84 -16.98 45.62
N ALA A 126 20.62 -15.90 46.39
CA ALA A 126 20.35 -14.57 45.84
C ALA A 126 21.55 -13.97 45.09
N ALA A 127 22.78 -14.27 45.52
CA ALA A 127 23.98 -13.85 44.80
C ALA A 127 24.16 -14.59 43.47
N ASN A 128 23.77 -15.88 43.40
CA ASN A 128 23.81 -16.65 42.17
C ASN A 128 22.72 -16.22 41.17
N SER A 129 21.52 -15.86 41.64
CA SER A 129 20.43 -15.40 40.76
C SER A 129 20.73 -14.06 40.06
N LEU A 130 21.62 -13.25 40.63
CA LEU A 130 22.13 -12.00 40.05
C LEU A 130 23.17 -12.20 38.94
N ARG A 131 23.78 -13.38 38.82
CA ARG A 131 24.76 -13.70 37.75
C ARG A 131 24.10 -14.18 36.44
N THR A 132 22.77 -14.35 36.41
CA THR A 132 21.99 -14.93 35.29
C THR A 132 20.84 -14.05 34.81
#